data_AF-A0A8E2ELN7-F1
#
_entry.id   AF-A0A8E2ELN7-F1
#
_cell.length_a   1.000
_cell.length_b   1.000
_cell.length_c   1.000
_cell.angle_alpha   90.00
_cell.angle_beta   90.00
_cell.angle_gamma   90.00
#
_symmetry.space_group_name_H-M   'P 1'
#
loop_
_entity.id
_entity.type
_entity.pdbx_description
1 polymer ?
#
loop_
_entity_poly.entity_id
_entity_poly.type
_entity_poly.pdbx_seq_one_letter_code
_entity_poly.pdbx_strand_id
1 'polypeptide(L)'
;MIPVPSTPDIAKITSSGGIHCGAALNYPSAPATHHTIERLLDWVEKGERLTDVLGTNPLDRSRRTRKLCPLPSTASFLGACVNDWTLYECACGLV
;
A
#
# COMPACT_ATOMS: atom_id res chain seq x y z
N MET A 1 -24.81 17.45 -3.90
CA MET A 1 -23.43 17.94 -4.08
C MET A 1 -22.54 17.10 -3.19
N ILE A 2 -21.74 16.19 -3.76
CA ILE A 2 -20.72 15.47 -2.99
C ILE A 2 -19.59 16.49 -2.76
N PRO A 3 -19.19 16.77 -1.51
CA PRO A 3 -18.07 17.66 -1.26
C PRO A 3 -16.82 17.01 -1.87
N VAL A 4 -16.16 17.70 -2.81
CA VAL A 4 -14.84 17.27 -3.28
C VAL A 4 -13.88 17.58 -2.13
N PRO A 5 -13.25 16.57 -1.50
CA PRO A 5 -12.32 16.82 -0.42
C PRO A 5 -11.14 17.64 -0.96
N SER A 6 -10.73 18.65 -0.19
CA SER A 6 -9.67 19.55 -0.58
C SER A 6 -8.37 18.77 -0.79
N THR A 7 -7.50 19.33 -1.62
CA THR A 7 -6.27 18.74 -2.17
C THR A 7 -5.27 18.02 -1.23
N PRO A 8 -5.27 18.11 0.13
CA PRO A 8 -4.51 17.17 0.98
C PRO A 8 -5.07 15.73 1.08
N ASP A 9 -6.26 15.44 0.54
CA ASP A 9 -6.88 14.10 0.58
C ASP A 9 -6.57 13.20 -0.64
N ILE A 10 -5.89 13.73 -1.66
CA ILE A 10 -5.43 12.92 -2.80
C ILE A 10 -4.16 12.17 -2.37
N ALA A 11 -4.34 10.93 -1.92
CA ALA A 11 -3.24 10.08 -1.51
C ALA A 11 -2.50 9.48 -2.72
N LYS A 12 -1.18 9.72 -2.81
CA LYS A 12 -0.29 9.02 -3.75
C LYS A 12 0.27 7.77 -3.07
N ILE A 13 -0.06 6.60 -3.59
CA ILE A 13 0.43 5.33 -3.08
C ILE A 13 1.78 5.02 -3.75
N THR A 14 2.80 4.69 -2.96
CA THR A 14 4.08 4.23 -3.49
C THR A 14 4.19 2.71 -3.36
N SER A 15 4.64 2.04 -4.44
CA SER A 15 4.95 0.61 -4.42
C SER A 15 6.47 0.43 -4.40
N SER A 16 6.97 -0.31 -3.42
CA SER A 16 8.40 -0.66 -3.35
C SER A 16 8.61 -2.07 -3.90
N GLY A 17 9.48 -2.21 -4.91
CA GLY A 17 9.91 -3.53 -5.42
C GLY A 17 9.08 -4.12 -6.57
N GLY A 18 8.12 -3.38 -7.13
CA GLY A 18 7.48 -3.75 -8.41
C GLY A 18 8.30 -3.27 -9.63
N ILE A 19 8.15 -3.93 -10.78
CA ILE A 19 8.62 -3.41 -12.08
C ILE A 19 7.41 -3.42 -13.04
N HIS A 20 7.14 -2.25 -13.63
CA HIS A 20 6.06 -1.93 -14.56
C HIS A 20 4.68 -2.56 -14.27
N CYS A 21 3.88 -1.87 -13.43
CA CYS A 21 2.51 -2.23 -13.03
C CYS A 21 2.29 -3.65 -12.48
N GLY A 22 3.34 -4.46 -12.36
CA GLY A 22 3.27 -5.84 -11.93
C GLY A 22 4.52 -6.27 -11.19
N ALA A 23 4.66 -7.58 -11.07
CA ALA A 23 5.73 -8.17 -10.29
C ALA A 23 7.11 -8.01 -10.95
N ALA A 24 8.10 -7.69 -10.13
CA ALA A 24 9.49 -7.70 -10.57
C ALA A 24 10.02 -9.14 -10.60
N LEU A 25 10.50 -9.59 -11.76
CA LEU A 25 11.19 -10.89 -11.88
C LEU A 25 12.43 -10.96 -10.98
N ASN A 26 13.11 -9.83 -10.79
CA ASN A 26 14.32 -9.72 -9.96
C ASN A 26 14.01 -9.69 -8.45
N TYR A 27 12.75 -9.45 -8.08
CA TYR A 27 12.26 -9.45 -6.69
C TYR A 27 10.98 -10.28 -6.58
N PRO A 28 11.06 -11.61 -6.75
CA PRO A 28 9.87 -12.46 -6.85
C PRO A 28 9.06 -12.53 -5.54
N SER A 29 9.65 -12.09 -4.42
CA SER A 29 8.98 -11.98 -3.12
C SER A 29 8.24 -10.66 -2.90
N ALA A 30 8.34 -9.70 -3.83
CA ALA A 30 7.56 -8.48 -3.79
C ALA A 30 6.09 -8.77 -4.17
N PRO A 31 5.11 -8.07 -3.58
CA PRO A 31 3.70 -8.23 -3.93
C PRO A 31 3.44 -7.87 -5.40
N ALA A 32 2.68 -8.70 -6.11
CA ALA A 32 2.28 -8.46 -7.49
C ALA A 32 0.90 -7.81 -7.61
N THR A 33 0.04 -8.03 -6.61
CA THR A 33 -1.34 -7.54 -6.59
C THR A 33 -1.49 -6.44 -5.56
N HIS A 34 -2.17 -5.36 -5.94
CA HIS A 34 -2.47 -4.22 -5.09
C HIS A 34 -3.98 -4.04 -5.01
N HIS A 35 -4.54 -4.04 -3.81
CA HIS A 35 -5.99 -3.94 -3.58
C HIS A 35 -6.45 -2.48 -3.56
N THR A 36 -6.14 -1.73 -4.63
CA THR A 36 -6.40 -0.28 -4.72
C THR A 36 -7.85 0.07 -5.01
N ILE A 37 -8.56 -0.77 -5.77
CA ILE A 37 -9.95 -0.50 -6.17
C ILE A 37 -10.87 -0.51 -4.95
N GLU A 38 -10.74 -1.50 -4.07
CA GLU A 38 -11.54 -1.61 -2.84
C GLU A 38 -11.39 -0.35 -1.98
N ARG A 39 -10.16 0.10 -1.80
CA ARG A 39 -9.88 1.33 -1.04
C ARG A 39 -10.35 2.60 -1.74
N LEU A 40 -10.33 2.63 -3.08
CA LEU A 40 -10.88 3.74 -3.84
C LEU A 40 -12.40 3.84 -3.67
N LEU A 41 -13.11 2.70 -3.63
CA LEU A 41 -14.54 2.66 -3.35
C LEU A 41 -14.84 3.18 -1.95
N ASP A 42 -14.12 2.71 -0.93
CA ASP A 42 -14.25 3.22 0.45
C ASP A 42 -14.03 4.74 0.50
N TRP A 43 -13.05 5.26 -0.22
CA TRP A 43 -12.78 6.70 -0.27
C TRP A 43 -13.90 7.50 -0.95
N VAL A 44 -14.34 7.07 -2.13
CA VAL A 44 -15.33 7.81 -2.93
C VAL A 44 -16.74 7.71 -2.33
N GLU A 45 -17.10 6.53 -1.82
CA GLU A 45 -18.48 6.26 -1.38
C GLU A 45 -18.70 6.58 0.09
N LYS A 46 -17.70 6.36 0.95
CA LYS A 46 -17.81 6.54 2.40
C LYS A 46 -17.07 7.78 2.92
N GLY A 47 -16.26 8.42 2.07
CA GLY A 47 -15.38 9.51 2.49
C GLY A 47 -14.24 9.04 3.39
N GLU A 48 -13.93 7.74 3.41
CA GLU A 48 -12.85 7.19 4.23
C GLU A 48 -11.49 7.55 3.62
N ARG A 49 -10.66 8.28 4.36
CA ARG A 49 -9.33 8.66 3.89
C ARG A 49 -8.48 7.41 3.68
N LEU A 50 -7.77 7.36 2.55
CA LEU A 50 -6.80 6.31 2.27
C LEU A 50 -5.61 6.37 3.24
N THR A 51 -5.55 5.42 4.16
CA THR A 51 -4.45 5.28 5.14
C THR A 51 -3.40 4.27 4.69
N ASP A 52 -3.82 3.22 3.99
CA ASP A 52 -2.95 2.19 3.44
C ASP A 52 -3.61 1.37 2.33
N VAL A 53 -2.78 0.65 1.56
CA VAL A 53 -3.21 -0.37 0.61
C VAL A 53 -2.46 -1.67 0.86
N LEU A 54 -3.19 -2.79 0.81
CA LEU A 54 -2.63 -4.13 0.92
C LEU A 54 -1.99 -4.57 -0.40
N GLY A 55 -0.78 -5.11 -0.32
CA GLY A 55 -0.09 -5.82 -1.40
C GLY A 55 0.01 -7.33 -1.13
N THR A 56 -0.34 -8.16 -2.12
CA THR A 56 -0.34 -9.64 -2.03
C THR A 56 0.20 -10.32 -3.29
N ASN A 57 0.09 -11.66 -3.33
CA ASN A 57 0.37 -12.53 -4.48
C ASN A 57 1.78 -12.37 -5.08
N PRO A 58 2.84 -12.54 -4.28
CA PRO A 58 4.20 -12.54 -4.82
C PRO A 58 4.41 -13.70 -5.80
N LEU A 59 5.32 -13.52 -6.77
CA LEU A 59 5.61 -14.51 -7.82
C LEU A 59 6.22 -15.80 -7.25
N ASP A 60 6.96 -15.71 -6.15
CA ASP A 60 7.54 -16.86 -5.45
C ASP A 60 6.51 -17.73 -4.73
N ARG A 61 5.21 -17.38 -4.83
CA ARG A 61 4.08 -18.06 -4.17
C ARG A 61 4.17 -18.07 -2.65
N SER A 62 5.05 -17.24 -2.07
CA SER A 62 5.08 -17.04 -0.64
C SER A 62 3.80 -16.35 -0.17
N ARG A 63 3.51 -16.44 1.14
CA ARG A 63 2.39 -15.72 1.76
C ARG A 63 2.78 -14.30 2.20
N ARG A 64 3.84 -13.73 1.60
CA ARG A 64 4.34 -12.41 1.98
C ARG A 64 3.34 -11.34 1.56
N THR A 65 3.03 -10.47 2.50
CA THR A 65 2.19 -9.29 2.30
C THR A 65 2.98 -8.02 2.62
N ARG A 66 2.57 -6.90 2.03
CA ARG A 66 3.19 -5.60 2.25
C ARG A 66 2.12 -4.53 2.38
N LYS A 67 2.44 -3.51 3.16
CA LYS A 67 1.64 -2.30 3.30
C LYS A 67 2.20 -1.21 2.37
N LEU A 68 1.36 -0.64 1.52
CA LEU A 68 1.69 0.53 0.72
C LEU A 68 1.13 1.77 1.40
N CYS A 69 1.95 2.80 1.52
CA CYS A 69 1.62 3.99 2.30
C CYS A 69 1.39 5.21 1.40
N PRO A 70 0.53 6.14 1.85
CA PRO A 70 0.36 7.43 1.20
C PRO A 70 1.61 8.29 1.41
N LEU A 71 2.16 8.85 0.33
CA LEU A 71 3.26 9.80 0.37
C LEU A 71 2.91 11.00 1.28
N PRO A 72 3.83 11.52 2.12
CA PRO A 72 5.25 11.18 2.27
C PRO A 72 5.54 10.01 3.21
N SER A 73 4.52 9.30 3.68
CA SER A 73 4.71 8.19 4.61
C SER A 73 5.28 6.96 3.92
N THR A 74 6.05 6.19 4.66
CA THR A 74 6.63 4.90 4.25
C THR A 74 6.26 3.82 5.26
N ALA A 75 6.27 2.56 4.83
CA ALA A 75 5.94 1.44 5.69
C ALA A 75 7.10 1.13 6.64
N SER A 76 6.89 1.31 7.94
CA SER A 76 7.83 0.99 9.01
C SER A 76 7.46 -0.33 9.66
N PHE A 77 8.43 -1.24 9.82
CA PHE A 77 8.21 -2.56 10.40
C PHE A 77 8.15 -2.50 11.93
N LEU A 78 7.08 -3.02 12.52
CA LEU A 78 6.81 -3.00 13.95
C LEU A 78 7.37 -4.22 14.72
N GLY A 79 7.82 -5.27 14.03
CA GLY A 79 8.43 -6.47 14.63
C GLY A 79 7.65 -7.76 14.41
N ALA A 80 8.03 -8.82 15.13
CA ALA A 80 7.44 -10.18 15.14
C ALA A 80 7.47 -11.00 13.82
N CYS A 81 6.92 -10.51 12.71
CA CYS A 81 6.85 -11.25 11.44
C CYS A 81 6.95 -10.34 10.21
N VAL A 82 8.10 -10.39 9.53
CA VAL A 82 8.40 -9.56 8.35
C VAL A 82 7.55 -9.88 7.11
N ASN A 83 6.69 -10.90 7.16
CA ASN A 83 5.84 -11.31 6.04
C ASN A 83 4.39 -10.86 6.18
N ASP A 84 4.03 -10.25 7.31
CA ASP A 84 2.68 -9.83 7.63
C ASP A 84 2.57 -8.30 7.58
N TRP A 85 1.73 -7.79 6.70
CA TRP A 85 1.48 -6.36 6.51
C TRP A 85 0.86 -5.68 7.74
N THR A 86 0.18 -6.43 8.62
CA THR A 86 -0.41 -5.89 9.85
C THR A 86 0.64 -5.41 10.85
N LEU A 87 1.87 -5.93 10.70
CA LEU A 87 3.04 -5.54 11.48
C LEU A 87 3.84 -4.42 10.81
N TYR A 88 3.18 -3.64 9.96
CA TYR A 88 3.72 -2.42 9.39
C TYR A 88 2.79 -1.25 9.70
N GLU A 89 3.37 -0.10 10.04
CA GLU A 89 2.65 1.17 10.12
C GLU A 89 3.14 2.13 9.04
N CYS A 90 2.24 2.99 8.57
CA CYS A 90 2.62 4.10 7.72
C CYS A 90 3.08 5.25 8.61
N ALA A 91 4.40 5.49 8.61
CA ALA A 91 5.00 6.57 9.35
C ALA A 91 5.67 7.56 8.39
N CYS A 92 5.64 8.84 8.72
CA CYS A 92 6.42 9.84 7.98
C CYS A 92 7.90 9.54 8.20
N GLY A 93 8.60 9.11 7.14
CA GLY A 93 10.04 8.98 7.17
C GLY A 93 10.64 10.38 7.03
N LEU A 94 11.24 10.91 8.09
CA LEU A 94 12.30 11.91 7.94
C LEU A 94 13.48 11.15 7.33
N VAL A 95 13.54 11.13 5.99
CA VAL A 95 14.77 10.82 5.26
C VAL A 95 15.71 12.01 5.35
#